data_AF-A0A945MCQ0-F1
#
_entry.id   AF-A0A945MCQ0-F1
#
_cell.length_a   1.000
_cell.length_b   1.000
_cell.length_c   1.000
_cell.angle_alpha   90.00
_cell.angle_beta   90.00
_cell.angle_gamma   90.00
#
_symmetry.space_group_name_H-M   'P 1'
#
loop_
_entity.id
_entity.type
_entity.pdbx_description
1 polymer ?
#
loop_
_entity_poly.entity_id
_entity_poly.type
_entity_poly.pdbx_seq_one_letter_code
_entity_poly.pdbx_strand_id
1 'polypeptide(L)'
;MARHASSGPAPGFQREPNYSIELRPATVRVRGMVAGSPVVDSGDALVLFEAGLSPVWYFPQADIRMDLLTRTGSATHCPFKGDASYWTLSTPAGPRADAAWAYEAPFDEMAALAGRLAFYWDALDQWCEDGIERRDSPSLPSA
;
A
#
# COMPACT_ATOMS: atom_id res chain seq x y z
N MET A 1 -1.03 -4.43 23.01
CA MET A 1 -1.70 -3.67 21.93
C MET A 1 -0.89 -2.41 21.70
N ALA A 2 -0.10 -2.33 20.62
CA ALA A 2 0.64 -1.12 20.29
C ALA A 2 -0.34 -0.10 19.71
N ARG A 3 -0.55 1.01 20.42
CA ARG A 3 -1.24 2.18 19.88
C ARG A 3 -0.32 2.80 18.84
N HIS A 4 -0.62 2.66 17.56
CA HIS A 4 0.02 3.49 16.55
C HIS A 4 -0.46 4.92 16.80
N ALA A 5 0.46 5.81 17.21
CA ALA A 5 0.16 7.22 17.40
C ALA A 5 0.01 7.86 16.02
N SER A 6 -1.15 8.44 15.74
CA SER A 6 -1.31 9.30 14.57
C SER A 6 -0.54 10.60 14.79
N SER A 7 0.01 11.16 13.71
CA SER A 7 0.88 12.34 13.77
C SER A 7 0.13 13.68 13.86
N GLY A 8 -1.17 13.66 14.19
CA GLY A 8 -2.08 14.81 14.16
C GLY A 8 -2.74 15.02 12.79
N PRO A 9 -3.47 16.14 12.59
CA PRO A 9 -4.15 16.42 11.32
C PRO A 9 -3.14 16.75 10.22
N ALA A 10 -3.42 16.30 9.00
CA ALA A 10 -2.49 16.49 7.89
C ALA A 10 -2.43 17.98 7.46
N PRO A 11 -1.24 18.59 7.38
CA PRO A 11 -1.10 19.98 6.92
C PRO A 11 -1.47 20.15 5.44
N GLY A 12 -1.43 19.08 4.65
CA GLY A 12 -1.81 19.09 3.24
C GLY A 12 -3.25 19.53 3.03
N PHE A 13 -4.21 18.94 3.76
CA PHE A 13 -5.63 19.27 3.61
C PHE A 13 -5.97 20.70 4.05
N GLN A 14 -5.18 21.30 4.95
CA GLN A 14 -5.34 22.71 5.32
C GLN A 14 -4.92 23.66 4.20
N ARG A 15 -3.88 23.28 3.43
CA ARG A 15 -3.34 24.09 2.32
C ARG A 15 -4.13 23.88 1.04
N GLU A 16 -4.61 22.66 0.83
CA GLU A 16 -5.33 22.22 -0.37
C GLU A 16 -6.65 21.54 0.04
N PRO A 17 -7.66 22.31 0.46
CA PRO A 17 -8.90 21.75 1.01
C PRO A 17 -9.75 20.98 0.00
N ASN A 18 -9.48 21.14 -1.30
CA ASN A 18 -10.14 20.41 -2.36
C ASN A 18 -9.36 19.16 -2.80
N TYR A 19 -8.19 18.90 -2.23
CA TYR A 19 -7.44 17.67 -2.50
C TYR A 19 -8.14 16.48 -1.87
N SER A 20 -8.39 15.44 -2.67
CA SER A 20 -9.16 14.27 -2.22
C SER A 20 -8.30 13.02 -2.24
N ILE A 21 -8.27 12.35 -1.09
CA ILE A 21 -7.77 10.99 -0.92
C ILE A 21 -8.88 10.20 -0.25
N GLU A 22 -9.26 9.08 -0.85
CA GLU A 22 -10.31 8.21 -0.33
C GLU A 22 -9.77 6.81 -0.12
N LEU A 23 -10.14 6.20 1.01
CA LEU A 23 -9.86 4.80 1.32
C LEU A 23 -11.16 4.02 1.30
N ARG A 24 -11.19 2.94 0.54
CA ARG A 24 -12.32 2.01 0.50
C ARG A 24 -11.84 0.59 0.77
N PRO A 25 -12.60 -0.25 1.50
CA PRO A 25 -12.34 -1.68 1.53
C PRO A 25 -12.39 -2.27 0.11
N ALA A 26 -11.42 -3.11 -0.23
CA ALA A 26 -11.53 -3.97 -1.39
C ALA A 26 -12.64 -4.99 -1.15
N THR A 27 -13.51 -5.18 -2.13
CA THR A 27 -14.63 -6.15 -2.06
C THR A 27 -14.25 -7.54 -2.58
N VAL A 28 -13.00 -7.70 -2.99
CA VAL A 28 -12.43 -8.91 -3.61
C VAL A 28 -11.18 -9.33 -2.84
N ARG A 29 -10.86 -10.61 -2.86
CA ARG A 29 -9.57 -11.10 -2.36
C ARG A 29 -8.49 -10.74 -3.38
N VAL A 30 -7.45 -10.06 -2.93
CA VAL A 30 -6.33 -9.62 -3.76
C VAL A 30 -5.09 -10.44 -3.44
N ARG A 31 -4.43 -10.96 -4.47
CA ARG A 31 -3.17 -11.69 -4.35
C ARG A 31 -2.11 -11.11 -5.26
N GLY A 32 -0.90 -10.93 -4.74
CA GLY A 32 0.28 -10.51 -5.46
C GLY A 32 1.38 -11.58 -5.39
N MET A 33 1.98 -11.93 -6.52
CA MET A 33 2.90 -13.06 -6.63
C MET A 33 4.24 -12.67 -7.24
N VAL A 34 5.29 -13.40 -6.83
CA VAL A 34 6.62 -13.37 -7.46
C VAL A 34 7.06 -14.80 -7.73
N ALA A 35 7.52 -15.08 -8.95
CA ALA A 35 7.94 -16.41 -9.39
C ALA A 35 6.90 -17.51 -9.06
N GLY A 36 5.60 -17.19 -9.24
CA GLY A 36 4.49 -18.09 -8.97
C GLY A 36 4.16 -18.33 -7.48
N SER A 37 4.84 -17.65 -6.55
CA SER A 37 4.58 -17.74 -5.11
C SER A 37 3.92 -16.47 -4.57
N PRO A 38 2.89 -16.57 -3.70
CA PRO A 38 2.26 -15.39 -3.13
C PRO A 38 3.20 -14.66 -2.17
N VAL A 39 3.38 -13.36 -2.42
CA VAL A 39 4.03 -12.40 -1.50
C VAL A 39 2.97 -11.76 -0.59
N VAL A 40 1.77 -11.54 -1.12
CA VAL A 40 0.61 -11.03 -0.38
C VAL A 40 -0.66 -11.74 -0.84
N ASP A 41 -1.56 -12.05 0.08
CA ASP A 41 -2.84 -12.69 -0.21
C ASP A 41 -3.91 -12.28 0.83
N SER A 42 -4.69 -11.24 0.52
CA SER A 42 -5.53 -10.54 1.49
C SER A 42 -6.99 -10.45 1.05
N GLY A 43 -7.90 -10.70 1.99
CA GLY A 43 -9.33 -10.37 1.86
C GLY A 43 -9.72 -9.10 2.60
N ASP A 44 -8.76 -8.42 3.23
CA ASP A 44 -8.96 -7.19 4.02
C ASP A 44 -8.07 -6.06 3.49
N ALA A 45 -7.91 -5.97 2.16
CA ALA A 45 -7.17 -4.88 1.55
C ALA A 45 -7.98 -3.58 1.60
N LEU A 46 -7.30 -2.45 1.74
CA LEU A 46 -7.85 -1.13 1.42
C LEU A 46 -7.39 -0.73 0.02
N VAL A 47 -8.24 -0.04 -0.72
CA VAL A 47 -7.90 0.64 -1.97
C VAL A 47 -7.86 2.14 -1.68
N LEU A 48 -6.70 2.75 -1.95
CA LEU A 48 -6.50 4.19 -1.89
C LEU A 48 -6.74 4.79 -3.27
N PHE A 49 -7.64 5.77 -3.33
CA PHE A 49 -7.89 6.59 -4.51
C PHE A 49 -7.38 7.99 -4.25
N GLU A 50 -6.57 8.50 -5.16
CA GLU A 50 -5.99 9.84 -5.05
C GLU A 50 -6.04 10.52 -6.42
N ALA A 51 -6.50 11.77 -6.44
CA ALA A 51 -6.77 12.46 -7.69
C ALA A 51 -5.52 12.51 -8.59
N GLY A 52 -5.66 12.01 -9.83
CA GLY A 52 -4.58 11.99 -10.82
C GLY A 52 -3.58 10.84 -10.69
N LEU A 53 -3.76 9.93 -9.73
CA LEU A 53 -2.92 8.75 -9.53
C LEU A 53 -3.71 7.45 -9.72
N SER A 54 -3.01 6.39 -10.14
CA SER A 54 -3.60 5.05 -10.17
C SER A 54 -3.90 4.58 -8.73
N PRO A 55 -5.06 3.97 -8.48
CA PRO A 55 -5.37 3.45 -7.16
C PRO A 55 -4.37 2.40 -6.68
N VAL A 56 -4.17 2.37 -5.36
CA VAL A 56 -3.16 1.54 -4.71
C VAL A 56 -3.80 0.67 -3.65
N TRP A 57 -3.44 -0.62 -3.62
CA TRP A 57 -3.82 -1.51 -2.53
C TRP A 57 -2.89 -1.40 -1.32
N TYR A 58 -3.50 -1.33 -0.14
CA TYR A 58 -2.84 -1.40 1.15
C TYR A 58 -3.32 -2.63 1.91
N PHE A 59 -2.39 -3.53 2.20
CA PHE A 59 -2.65 -4.82 2.81
C PHE A 59 -2.24 -4.82 4.28
N PRO A 60 -3.01 -5.48 5.17
CA PRO A 60 -2.57 -5.71 6.53
C PRO A 60 -1.23 -6.44 6.53
N GLN A 61 -0.32 -6.06 7.43
CA GLN A 61 0.98 -6.73 7.55
C GLN A 61 0.86 -8.26 7.77
N ALA A 62 -0.22 -8.71 8.41
CA ALA A 62 -0.49 -10.12 8.67
C ALA A 62 -0.75 -10.96 7.40
N ASP A 63 -1.17 -10.33 6.30
CA ASP A 63 -1.47 -10.99 5.03
C ASP A 63 -0.27 -10.97 4.06
N ILE A 64 0.86 -10.41 4.51
CA ILE A 64 2.08 -10.26 3.74
C ILE A 64 3.14 -11.22 4.27
N ARG A 65 3.90 -11.84 3.36
CA ARG A 65 5.14 -12.57 3.66
C ARG A 65 6.25 -11.61 4.08
N MET A 66 6.14 -11.08 5.30
CA MET A 66 7.09 -10.13 5.87
C MET A 66 8.51 -10.71 6.01
N ASP A 67 8.65 -12.03 6.05
CA ASP A 67 9.94 -12.71 6.00
C ASP A 67 10.70 -12.52 4.68
N LEU A 68 10.01 -12.08 3.61
CA LEU A 68 10.62 -11.71 2.34
C LEU A 68 10.97 -10.22 2.26
N LEU A 69 10.60 -9.41 3.27
CA LEU A 69 10.77 -7.97 3.26
C LEU A 69 11.84 -7.52 4.26
N THR A 70 12.75 -6.67 3.81
CA THR A 70 13.75 -6.02 4.66
C THR A 70 13.55 -4.51 4.62
N ARG A 71 13.30 -3.90 5.79
CA ARG A 71 13.12 -2.44 5.92
C ARG A 71 14.40 -1.73 5.50
N THR A 72 14.27 -0.68 4.70
CA THR A 72 15.40 0.15 4.26
C THR A 72 15.49 1.44 5.09
N GLY A 73 16.56 2.21 4.87
CA GLY A 73 16.68 3.57 5.40
C GLY A 73 15.97 4.63 4.54
N SER A 74 15.41 4.23 3.39
CA SER A 74 14.70 5.15 2.50
C SER A 74 13.41 5.62 3.15
N ALA A 75 13.11 6.92 3.01
CA ALA A 75 11.86 7.50 3.43
C ALA A 75 11.48 8.68 2.51
N THR A 76 10.18 8.91 2.34
CA THR A 76 9.65 10.09 1.65
C THR A 76 8.56 10.74 2.48
N HIS A 77 8.44 12.06 2.40
CA HIS A 77 7.43 12.80 3.14
C HIS A 77 6.26 13.19 2.23
N CYS A 78 5.04 12.85 2.65
CA CYS A 78 3.81 13.29 1.99
C CYS A 78 3.01 14.20 2.95
N PRO A 79 2.66 15.44 2.54
CA PRO A 79 1.96 16.37 3.42
C PRO A 79 0.54 15.94 3.79
N PHE A 80 -0.03 14.95 3.09
CA PHE A 80 -1.36 14.41 3.33
C PHE A 80 -1.36 13.09 4.12
N LYS A 81 -0.28 12.30 4.04
CA LYS A 81 -0.24 10.93 4.55
C LYS A 81 0.82 10.69 5.62
N GLY A 82 1.81 11.57 5.76
CA GLY A 82 2.94 11.43 6.67
C GLY A 82 4.17 10.87 5.97
N ASP A 83 5.06 10.25 6.75
CA ASP A 83 6.32 9.68 6.25
C ASP A 83 6.12 8.24 5.76
N ALA A 84 6.41 8.01 4.49
CA ALA A 84 6.48 6.67 3.91
C ALA A 84 7.84 6.05 4.22
N SER A 85 7.82 4.85 4.79
CA SER A 85 8.98 3.96 4.92
C SER A 85 8.96 2.91 3.82
N TYR A 86 10.12 2.34 3.49
CA TYR A 86 10.27 1.41 2.37
C TYR A 86 10.91 0.08 2.77
N TRP A 87 10.61 -0.95 1.98
CA TRP A 87 11.14 -2.31 2.14
C TRP A 87 11.65 -2.85 0.81
N THR A 88 12.82 -3.49 0.85
CA THR A 88 13.33 -4.30 -0.24
C THR A 88 12.70 -5.70 -0.18
N LEU A 89 12.21 -6.20 -1.32
CA LEU A 89 11.64 -7.53 -1.47
C LEU A 89 12.72 -8.52 -1.95
N SER A 90 12.98 -9.57 -1.18
CA SER A 90 13.84 -10.67 -1.60
C SER A 90 13.08 -11.61 -2.53
N THR A 91 13.66 -11.90 -3.70
CA THR A 91 13.09 -12.82 -4.69
C THR A 91 14.12 -13.84 -5.17
N PRO A 92 13.70 -14.96 -5.77
CA PRO A 92 14.63 -15.93 -6.37
C PRO A 92 15.55 -15.32 -7.45
N ALA A 93 15.10 -14.26 -8.14
CA ALA A 93 15.87 -13.58 -9.18
C ALA A 93 16.79 -12.46 -8.62
N GLY A 94 16.73 -12.19 -7.31
CA GLY A 94 17.46 -11.11 -6.64
C GLY A 94 16.55 -10.12 -5.91
N PRO A 95 17.14 -9.20 -5.13
CA PRO A 95 16.36 -8.20 -4.39
C PRO A 95 15.73 -7.16 -5.32
N ARG A 96 14.47 -6.79 -5.05
CA ARG A 96 13.77 -5.65 -5.65
C ARG A 96 13.77 -4.52 -4.62
N ALA A 97 14.65 -3.54 -4.83
CA ALA A 97 14.84 -2.44 -3.90
C ALA A 97 13.58 -1.58 -3.79
N ASP A 98 13.25 -1.16 -2.55
CA ASP A 98 12.11 -0.30 -2.23
C ASP A 98 10.78 -0.74 -2.90
N ALA A 99 10.59 -2.06 -3.03
CA ALA A 99 9.44 -2.69 -3.67
C ALA A 99 8.10 -2.44 -2.97
N ALA A 100 8.14 -2.24 -1.65
CA ALA A 100 6.97 -2.00 -0.82
C ALA A 100 7.17 -0.75 0.04
N TRP A 101 6.07 -0.09 0.40
CA TRP A 101 6.07 1.05 1.29
C TRP A 101 4.90 1.05 2.26
N ALA A 102 5.01 1.82 3.34
CA ALA A 102 3.94 2.04 4.30
C ALA A 102 4.07 3.40 4.96
N TYR A 103 2.92 3.93 5.39
CA TYR A 103 2.86 5.02 6.35
C TYR A 103 2.75 4.40 7.74
N GLU A 104 3.86 4.27 8.45
CA GLU A 104 3.89 3.63 9.79
C GLU A 104 3.24 4.50 10.86
N ALA A 105 3.29 5.83 10.69
CA ALA A 105 2.68 6.83 11.58
C ALA A 105 1.91 7.89 10.75
N PRO A 106 0.81 7.49 10.08
CA PRO A 106 0.08 8.40 9.21
C PRO A 106 -0.61 9.53 10.00
N PHE A 107 -0.99 10.60 9.29
CA PHE A 107 -1.86 11.64 9.84
C PHE A 107 -3.28 11.11 10.11
N ASP A 108 -4.06 11.84 10.92
CA ASP A 108 -5.37 11.42 11.43
C ASP A 108 -6.33 11.02 10.31
N GLU A 109 -6.38 11.76 9.21
CA GLU A 109 -7.24 11.50 8.05
C GLU A 109 -6.88 10.18 7.36
N MET A 110 -5.64 9.73 7.50
CA MET A 110 -5.10 8.52 6.87
C MET A 110 -4.76 7.44 7.90
N ALA A 111 -5.30 7.54 9.12
CA ALA A 111 -5.03 6.61 10.22
C ALA A 111 -5.31 5.14 9.87
N ALA A 112 -6.24 4.88 8.94
CA ALA A 112 -6.56 3.53 8.47
C ALA A 112 -5.42 2.84 7.71
N LEU A 113 -4.40 3.59 7.25
CA LEU A 113 -3.19 3.04 6.63
C LEU A 113 -2.18 2.48 7.64
N ALA A 114 -2.32 2.82 8.93
CA ALA A 114 -1.39 2.34 9.96
C ALA A 114 -1.38 0.81 10.03
N GLY A 115 -0.18 0.21 10.02
CA GLY A 115 -0.02 -1.25 10.01
C GLY A 115 -0.32 -1.92 8.67
N ARG A 116 -0.42 -1.15 7.58
CA ARG A 116 -0.63 -1.67 6.22
C ARG A 116 0.51 -1.28 5.30
N LEU A 117 0.86 -2.16 4.37
CA LEU A 117 1.88 -1.91 3.35
C LEU A 117 1.23 -1.99 1.96
N ALA A 118 1.78 -1.21 1.03
CA ALA A 118 1.50 -1.27 -0.39
C ALA A 118 2.74 -1.78 -1.15
N PHE A 119 2.52 -2.24 -2.38
CA PHE A 119 3.58 -2.66 -3.30
C PHE A 119 3.50 -1.84 -4.58
N TYR A 120 4.66 -1.59 -5.21
CA TYR A 120 4.66 -1.06 -6.56
C TYR A 120 4.09 -2.13 -7.49
N TRP A 121 3.28 -1.72 -8.47
CA TRP A 121 2.61 -2.66 -9.38
C TRP A 121 3.61 -3.63 -10.02
N ASP A 122 4.69 -3.08 -10.57
CA ASP A 122 5.75 -3.84 -11.27
C ASP A 122 6.75 -4.52 -10.32
N ALA A 123 6.63 -4.30 -9.00
CA ALA A 123 7.47 -5.01 -8.03
C ALA A 123 7.03 -6.45 -7.82
N LEU A 124 5.79 -6.80 -8.19
CA LEU A 124 5.29 -8.18 -8.24
C LEU A 124 5.06 -8.59 -9.69
N ASP A 125 5.17 -9.89 -9.97
CA ASP A 125 5.09 -10.41 -11.35
C ASP A 125 3.65 -10.59 -11.83
N GLN A 126 2.72 -10.80 -10.89
CA GLN A 126 1.32 -11.08 -11.19
C GLN A 126 0.42 -10.63 -10.04
N TRP A 127 -0.76 -10.13 -10.42
CA TRP A 127 -1.83 -9.75 -9.51
C TRP A 127 -3.11 -10.51 -9.86
N CYS A 128 -3.87 -10.93 -8.85
CA CYS A 128 -5.18 -11.56 -9.03
C CYS A 128 -6.23 -10.94 -8.11
N GLU A 129 -7.46 -10.83 -8.61
CA GLU A 129 -8.68 -10.52 -7.85
C GLU A 129 -9.59 -11.76 -7.88
N ASP A 130 -9.96 -12.31 -6.73
CA ASP A 130 -10.78 -13.54 -6.61
C ASP A 130 -10.28 -14.71 -7.49
N GLY A 131 -8.95 -14.80 -7.65
CA GLY A 131 -8.28 -15.82 -8.45
C GLY A 131 -8.23 -15.54 -9.95
N ILE A 132 -8.79 -14.42 -10.41
CA ILE A 132 -8.72 -13.96 -11.80
C ILE A 132 -7.52 -13.03 -11.95
N GLU A 133 -6.61 -13.38 -12.87
CA GLU A 133 -5.42 -12.57 -13.15
C GLU A 133 -5.79 -11.18 -13.71
N ARG A 134 -5.12 -10.17 -13.16
CA ARG A 134 -5.21 -8.77 -13.58
C ARG A 134 -3.97 -8.41 -14.39
N ARG A 135 -4.19 -7.78 -15.54
CA ARG A 135 -3.12 -7.31 -16.43
C ARG A 135 -2.74 -5.85 -16.19
N ASP A 136 -3.67 -5.08 -15.64
CA ASP A 136 -3.54 -3.65 -15.40
C ASP A 136 -3.76 -3.34 -13.93
N SER A 137 -3.13 -2.27 -13.47
CA SER A 137 -3.28 -1.76 -12.11
C SER A 137 -4.73 -1.40 -11.79
N PRO A 138 -5.11 -1.34 -10.50
CA PRO A 138 -6.46 -0.93 -10.13
C PRO A 138 -6.78 0.40 -10.80
N SER A 139 -7.99 0.52 -11.32
CA SER A 139 -8.50 1.74 -11.92
C SER A 139 -9.57 2.36 -11.03
N LEU A 140 -9.74 3.68 -11.12
CA LEU A 140 -10.89 4.35 -10.55
C LEU A 140 -12.16 3.71 -11.14
N PRO A 141 -13.19 3.40 -10.33
CA PRO A 141 -14.48 3.01 -10.89
C PRO A 141 -14.97 4.16 -11.77
N SER A 142 -15.40 3.84 -13.00
CA SER A 142 -16.10 4.81 -13.84
C SER A 142 -17.30 5.34 -13.06
N ALA A 143 -17.36 6.68 -12.91
CA ALA A 143 -18.47 7.36 -12.24
C ALA A 143 -19.82 7.10 -12.92
#